data_AF-A0A935MS97-F1
#
_entry.id   AF-A0A935MS97-F1
#
_cell.length_a   1.000
_cell.length_b   1.000
_cell.length_c   1.000
_cell.angle_alpha   90.00
_cell.angle_beta   90.00
_cell.angle_gamma   90.00
#
_symmetry.space_group_name_H-M   'P 1'
#
loop_
_entity.id
_entity.type
_entity.pdbx_description
1 polymer ?
#
loop_
_entity_poly.entity_id
_entity_poly.type
_entity_poly.pdbx_seq_one_letter_code
_entity_poly.pdbx_strand_id
1 'polypeptide(L)'
;MAKNPSSLSLLARLCLIATSVTLAVIGLTAVVTRYAPERSTRFGLTEPLLGSDAISFGIVCILMALIPLLPFFRNKQKATMAGILIGICLIASIFYLAYT
;
A
#
# COMPACT_ATOMS: atom_id res chain seq x y z
N MET A 1 12.43 -27.22 -22.55
CA MET A 1 11.41 -27.29 -21.48
C MET A 1 10.89 -25.88 -21.21
N ALA A 2 9.71 -25.55 -21.75
CA ALA A 2 9.13 -24.22 -21.57
C ALA A 2 8.57 -24.10 -20.14
N LYS A 3 9.13 -23.17 -19.35
CA LYS A 3 8.65 -22.83 -18.00
C LYS A 3 7.24 -22.28 -18.12
N ASN A 4 6.24 -23.06 -17.72
CA ASN A 4 4.84 -22.66 -17.77
C ASN A 4 4.65 -21.38 -16.93
N PRO A 5 4.33 -20.21 -17.51
CA PRO A 5 4.42 -18.93 -16.81
C PRO A 5 3.22 -18.63 -15.88
N SER A 6 2.45 -19.63 -15.48
CA SER A 6 1.08 -19.41 -14.94
C SER A 6 0.78 -19.97 -13.56
N SER A 7 1.69 -20.68 -12.88
CA SER A 7 1.46 -21.07 -11.47
C SER A 7 2.35 -20.26 -10.54
N LEU A 8 1.87 -19.07 -10.17
CA LEU A 8 2.34 -18.37 -8.98
C LEU A 8 2.31 -19.39 -7.82
N SER A 9 3.48 -19.77 -7.29
CA SER A 9 3.60 -20.82 -6.27
C SER A 9 2.76 -20.44 -5.04
N LEU A 10 2.24 -21.43 -4.32
CA LEU A 10 1.41 -21.19 -3.13
C LEU A 10 2.11 -20.24 -2.14
N LEU A 11 3.41 -20.42 -1.94
CA LEU A 11 4.25 -19.55 -1.13
C LEU A 11 4.23 -18.11 -1.64
N ALA A 12 4.43 -17.89 -2.94
CA ALA A 12 4.44 -16.55 -3.51
C ALA A 12 3.06 -15.87 -3.44
N ARG A 13 1.96 -16.62 -3.57
CA ARG A 13 0.61 -16.07 -3.35
C ARG A 13 0.41 -15.65 -1.89
N LEU A 14 0.81 -16.50 -0.94
CA LEU A 14 0.73 -16.19 0.48
C LEU A 14 1.60 -14.98 0.84
N CYS A 15 2.81 -14.88 0.29
CA CYS A 15 3.67 -13.72 0.48
C CYS A 15 3.03 -12.43 -0.05
N LEU A 16 2.43 -12.46 -1.26
CA LEU A 16 1.75 -11.28 -1.82
C LEU A 16 0.53 -10.85 -1.02
N ILE A 17 -0.25 -11.82 -0.52
CA ILE A 17 -1.39 -11.53 0.35
C ILE A 17 -0.90 -10.97 1.68
N ALA A 18 0.13 -11.58 2.28
CA ALA A 18 0.69 -11.14 3.54
C ALA A 18 1.27 -9.72 3.43
N THR A 19 2.02 -9.41 2.38
CA THR A 19 2.56 -8.06 2.16
C THR A 19 1.46 -7.03 1.91
N SER A 20 0.41 -7.39 1.18
CA SER A 20 -0.75 -6.53 1.03
C SER A 20 -1.42 -6.22 2.37
N VAL A 21 -1.69 -7.26 3.17
CA VAL A 21 -2.37 -7.12 4.45
C VAL A 21 -1.52 -6.30 5.42
N THR A 22 -0.20 -6.51 5.48
CA THR A 22 0.67 -5.72 6.35
C THR A 22 0.70 -4.26 5.94
N LEU A 23 0.82 -3.95 4.64
CA LEU A 23 0.77 -2.58 4.11
C LEU A 23 -0.58 -1.91 4.40
N ALA A 24 -1.69 -2.65 4.26
CA ALA A 24 -3.03 -2.15 4.55
C ALA A 24 -3.22 -1.86 6.05
N VAL A 25 -2.74 -2.74 6.93
CA VAL A 25 -2.79 -2.55 8.38
C VAL A 25 -1.96 -1.34 8.79
N ILE A 26 -0.73 -1.22 8.27
CA ILE A 26 0.14 -0.06 8.54
C ILE A 26 -0.54 1.23 8.08
N GLY A 27 -1.06 1.25 6.85
CA GLY A 27 -1.73 2.43 6.31
C GLY A 27 -2.98 2.81 7.08
N LEU A 28 -3.82 1.84 7.45
CA LEU A 28 -5.01 2.06 8.28
C LEU A 28 -4.62 2.59 9.67
N THR A 29 -3.60 2.01 10.30
CA THR A 29 -3.13 2.48 11.61
C THR A 29 -2.64 3.92 11.54
N ALA A 30 -1.93 4.31 10.48
CA ALA A 30 -1.45 5.69 10.29
C ALA A 30 -2.59 6.70 10.08
N VAL A 31 -3.69 6.29 9.43
CA VAL A 31 -4.88 7.14 9.29
C VAL A 31 -5.63 7.27 10.62
N VAL A 32 -5.76 6.17 11.36
CA VAL A 32 -6.49 6.12 12.63
C VAL A 32 -5.71 6.84 13.74
N THR A 33 -4.38 6.81 13.74
CA THR A 33 -3.55 7.52 14.72
C THR A 33 -3.75 9.03 14.69
N ARG A 34 -4.19 9.63 13.56
CA ARG A 34 -4.59 11.05 13.50
C ARG A 34 -5.74 11.39 14.46
N TYR A 35 -6.63 10.43 14.75
CA TYR A 35 -7.77 10.61 15.66
C TYR A 35 -7.44 10.18 17.08
N ALA A 36 -6.27 9.60 17.31
CA ALA A 36 -5.79 9.28 18.64
C ALA A 36 -5.06 10.51 19.22
N PRO A 37 -5.28 10.86 20.51
CA PRO A 37 -4.52 11.91 21.16
C PRO A 37 -3.03 11.57 21.16
N GLU A 38 -2.16 12.58 21.06
CA GLU A 38 -0.71 12.42 21.09
C GLU A 38 -0.30 11.55 22.28
N ARG A 39 0.19 10.34 22.01
CA ARG A 39 0.75 9.44 23.02
C ARG A 39 2.21 9.22 22.68
N SER A 40 3.10 9.50 23.64
CA SER A 40 4.51 9.17 23.50
C SER A 40 4.66 7.67 23.27
N THR A 41 5.05 7.25 22.07
CA THR A 41 5.39 5.85 21.81
C THR A 41 6.79 5.57 22.37
N ARG A 42 7.02 4.35 22.87
CA ARG A 42 8.33 3.90 23.42
C ARG A 42 9.47 3.95 22.39
N PHE A 43 9.17 4.19 21.13
CA PHE A 43 10.11 4.18 19.99
C PHE A 43 10.54 5.58 19.52
N GLY A 44 10.14 6.66 20.21
CA GLY A 44 10.42 8.03 19.78
C GLY A 44 9.54 8.48 18.62
N LEU A 45 9.55 9.79 18.32
CA LEU A 45 8.75 10.47 17.30
C LEU A 45 8.84 9.71 15.96
N THR A 46 7.85 8.86 15.73
CA THR A 46 7.64 8.21 14.45
C THR A 46 6.81 9.20 13.63
N GLU A 47 7.43 10.32 13.24
CA GLU A 47 6.79 11.43 12.51
C GLU A 47 5.90 10.98 11.33
N PRO A 48 6.27 9.96 10.51
CA PRO A 48 5.38 9.50 9.44
C PRO A 48 4.16 8.69 9.91
N LEU A 49 4.10 8.22 11.16
CA LEU A 49 2.92 7.56 11.76
C LEU A 49 2.15 8.47 12.75
N LEU A 50 2.82 9.48 13.31
CA LEU A 50 2.30 10.41 14.29
C LEU A 50 2.74 11.83 13.89
N GLY A 51 1.85 12.57 13.23
CA GLY A 51 2.12 13.93 12.75
C GLY A 51 1.09 14.40 11.72
N SER A 52 1.25 15.62 11.20
CA SER A 52 0.42 16.17 10.11
C SER A 52 0.40 15.29 8.86
N ASP A 53 1.49 14.54 8.65
CA ASP A 53 1.75 13.79 7.43
C ASP A 53 1.33 12.31 7.51
N ALA A 54 0.83 11.87 8.67
CA ALA A 54 0.42 10.48 8.93
C ALA A 54 -0.70 10.01 7.98
N ILE A 55 -1.56 10.93 7.53
CA ILE A 55 -2.61 10.64 6.55
C ILE A 55 -2.01 10.35 5.18
N SER A 56 -1.09 11.20 4.73
CA SER A 56 -0.43 11.07 3.43
C SER A 56 0.36 9.77 3.38
N PHE A 57 1.10 9.47 4.44
CA PHE A 57 1.79 8.19 4.60
C PHE A 57 0.82 7.00 4.59
N GLY A 58 -0.29 7.09 5.33
CA GLY A 58 -1.30 6.05 5.38
C GLY A 58 -1.96 5.75 4.03
N ILE A 59 -2.30 6.80 3.27
CA ILE A 59 -2.86 6.70 1.91
C ILE A 59 -1.85 6.03 0.97
N VAL A 60 -0.58 6.43 1.00
CA VAL A 60 0.47 5.83 0.15
C VAL A 60 0.66 4.35 0.48
N CYS A 61 0.66 3.97 1.76
CA CYS A 61 0.73 2.57 2.18
C CYS A 61 -0.47 1.75 1.66
N ILE A 62 -1.68 2.30 1.68
CA ILE A 62 -2.88 1.64 1.15
C ILE A 62 -2.80 1.47 -0.37
N LEU A 63 -2.30 2.46 -1.11
CA LEU A 63 -2.11 2.33 -2.57
C LEU A 63 -1.05 1.26 -2.89
N MET A 64 0.06 1.24 -2.14
CA MET A 64 1.10 0.21 -2.27
C MET A 64 0.58 -1.18 -1.91
N ALA A 65 -0.34 -1.30 -0.95
CA ALA A 65 -0.99 -2.56 -0.61
C ALA A 65 -1.80 -3.16 -1.78
N LEU A 66 -2.24 -2.32 -2.74
CA LEU A 66 -3.07 -2.72 -3.87
C LEU A 66 -2.26 -3.31 -5.04
N ILE A 67 -0.98 -2.96 -5.14
CA ILE A 67 -0.05 -3.47 -6.15
C ILE A 67 0.09 -5.01 -6.11
N PRO A 68 0.38 -5.64 -4.96
CA PRO A 68 0.48 -7.10 -4.88
C PRO A 68 -0.85 -7.85 -5.12
N LEU A 69 -2.01 -7.15 -5.15
CA LEU A 69 -3.28 -7.75 -5.57
C LEU A 69 -3.49 -7.81 -7.09
N LEU A 70 -2.77 -7.01 -7.88
CA LEU A 70 -2.90 -6.96 -9.34
C LEU A 70 -2.83 -8.35 -10.02
N PRO A 71 -1.94 -9.28 -9.60
CA PRO A 71 -1.85 -10.62 -10.18
C PRO A 71 -3.05 -11.53 -9.88
N PHE A 72 -3.90 -11.18 -8.90
CA PHE A 72 -5.07 -11.98 -8.52
C PHE A 72 -6.31 -11.67 -9.36
N PHE A 73 -6.27 -10.65 -10.22
CA PHE A 73 -7.37 -10.35 -11.14
C PHE A 73 -7.50 -11.45 -12.20
N ARG A 74 -8.71 -12.03 -12.32
CA ARG A 74 -9.01 -13.03 -13.37
C ARG A 74 -8.91 -12.46 -14.80
N ASN A 75 -9.09 -11.15 -14.98
CA ASN A 75 -9.05 -10.49 -16.28
C ASN A 75 -7.82 -9.57 -16.38
N LYS A 76 -6.91 -9.90 -17.30
CA LYS A 76 -5.65 -9.16 -17.52
C LYS A 76 -5.88 -7.69 -17.87
N GLN A 77 -6.93 -7.36 -18.64
CA GLN A 77 -7.23 -5.97 -18.99
C GLN A 77 -7.66 -5.15 -17.77
N LYS A 78 -8.47 -5.74 -16.88
CA LYS A 78 -8.87 -5.08 -15.63
C LYS A 78 -7.69 -4.91 -14.68
N ALA A 79 -6.78 -5.89 -14.63
CA ALA A 79 -5.54 -5.80 -13.87
C ALA A 79 -4.67 -4.63 -14.35
N THR A 80 -4.45 -4.53 -15.67
CA THR A 80 -3.66 -3.43 -16.25
C THR A 80 -4.31 -2.08 -16.00
N MET A 81 -5.63 -1.95 -16.18
CA MET A 81 -6.35 -0.70 -15.94
C MET A 81 -6.27 -0.29 -14.46
N ALA A 82 -6.47 -1.23 -13.53
CA ALA A 82 -6.32 -0.97 -12.10
C ALA A 82 -4.88 -0.57 -11.75
N GLY A 83 -3.88 -1.25 -12.32
CA GLY A 83 -2.46 -0.93 -12.10
C GLY A 83 -2.08 0.46 -12.58
N ILE A 84 -2.56 0.85 -13.77
CA ILE A 84 -2.36 2.21 -14.30
C ILE A 84 -3.02 3.24 -13.37
N LEU A 85 -4.25 2.97 -12.91
CA LEU A 85 -4.99 3.88 -12.05
C LEU A 85 -4.32 4.06 -10.68
N ILE A 86 -3.84 2.96 -10.07
CA ILE A 86 -3.03 2.97 -8.84
C ILE A 86 -1.74 3.76 -9.06
N GLY A 87 -1.05 3.53 -10.19
CA GLY A 87 0.19 4.23 -10.53
C GLY A 87 -0.03 5.74 -10.70
N ILE A 88 -1.08 6.15 -11.41
CA ILE A 88 -1.45 7.56 -11.57
C ILE A 88 -1.77 8.18 -10.21
N CYS A 89 -2.58 7.50 -9.38
CA CYS A 89 -2.88 8.01 -8.05
C CYS A 89 -1.63 8.12 -7.16
N LEU A 90 -0.69 7.17 -7.23
CA LEU A 90 0.57 7.25 -6.48
C LEU A 90 1.41 8.45 -6.92
N ILE A 91 1.58 8.64 -8.24
CA ILE A 91 2.33 9.78 -8.78
C ILE A 91 1.64 11.09 -8.39
N ALA A 92 0.32 11.18 -8.54
CA ALA A 92 -0.44 12.35 -8.14
C ALA A 92 -0.33 12.64 -6.64
N SER A 93 -0.35 11.62 -5.78
CA SER A 93 -0.14 11.78 -4.33
C SER A 93 1.27 12.25 -4.00
N ILE A 94 2.31 11.76 -4.69
CA ILE A 94 3.69 12.22 -4.51
C ILE A 94 3.83 13.68 -4.92
N PHE A 95 3.29 14.05 -6.07
CA PHE A 95 3.28 15.44 -6.53
C PHE A 95 2.49 16.33 -5.57
N TYR A 96 1.32 15.91 -5.12
CA TYR A 96 0.55 16.66 -4.14
C TYR A 96 1.36 16.92 -2.87
N LEU A 97 2.00 15.89 -2.32
CA LEU A 97 2.85 15.99 -1.14
C LEU A 97 4.09 16.86 -1.36
N ALA A 98 4.66 16.87 -2.56
CA ALA A 98 5.85 17.68 -2.87
C ALA A 98 5.54 19.18 -3.05
N TYR A 99 4.28 19.55 -3.27
CA TYR A 99 3.84 20.91 -3.58
C TYR A 99 2.86 21.49 -2.55
N THR A 100 2.61 20.80 -1.43
CA THR A 100 1.86 21.29 -0.25
C THR A 100 2.78 21.41 0.95
#